data_AF-A0A382UF30-F1
#
_entry.id   AF-A0A382UF30-F1
#
_cell.length_a   1.000
_cell.length_b   1.000
_cell.length_c   1.000
_cell.angle_alpha   90.00
_cell.angle_beta   90.00
_cell.angle_gamma   90.00
#
_symmetry.space_group_name_H-M   'P 1'
#
loop_
_entity.id
_entity.type
_entity.pdbx_description
1 polymer ?
#
loop_
_entity_poly.entity_id
_entity_poly.type
_entity_poly.pdbx_seq_one_letter_code
_entity_poly.pdbx_strand_id
1 'polypeptide(L)' 'MIEIVQNTIDRRKVVDSVSGPGSGAIVTFDGTVRDNARGKPVTHLYYDAYSEMAIKELQKIRHQ' A
#
# COMPACT_ATOMS: atom_id res chain seq x y z
N MET A 1 10.30 2.69 -3.94
CA MET A 1 9.22 2.76 -4.96
C MET A 1 7.97 3.33 -4.28
N ILE A 2 7.26 4.27 -4.89
CA ILE A 2 5.96 4.79 -4.41
C ILE A 2 5.04 4.87 -5.64
N GLU A 3 3.90 4.19 -5.60
CA GLU A 3 2.97 4.09 -6.72
C GLU A 3 1.52 4.12 -6.20
N ILE A 4 0.61 4.66 -7.01
CA ILE A 4 -0.84 4.52 -6.84
C ILE A 4 -1.34 3.76 -8.07
N VAL A 5 -2.05 2.67 -7.85
CA VAL A 5 -2.47 1.74 -8.91
C VAL A 5 -3.98 1.51 -8.86
N GLN A 6 -4.59 1.21 -10.01
CA GLN A 6 -6.02 0.92 -10.14
C GLN A 6 -6.32 -0.58 -10.23
N ASN A 7 -5.25 -1.38 -10.36
CA ASN A 7 -5.27 -2.83 -10.48
C ASN A 7 -4.73 -3.50 -9.21
N THR A 8 -4.83 -4.82 -9.13
CA THR A 8 -4.32 -5.60 -8.00
C THR A 8 -2.86 -5.29 -7.73
N ILE A 9 -2.53 -5.04 -6.46
CA ILE A 9 -1.17 -4.78 -6.01
C ILE A 9 -0.37 -6.09 -6.05
N ASP A 10 0.72 -6.10 -6.81
CA ASP A 10 1.71 -7.18 -6.78
C ASP A 10 2.62 -7.02 -5.56
N ARG A 11 2.29 -7.76 -4.50
CA ARG A 11 3.06 -7.79 -3.25
C ARG A 11 4.52 -8.16 -3.46
N ARG A 12 4.80 -9.08 -4.39
CA ARG A 12 6.15 -9.58 -4.61
C ARG A 12 7.03 -8.51 -5.23
N LYS A 13 6.51 -7.76 -6.21
CA LYS A 13 7.20 -6.59 -6.77
C LYS A 13 7.61 -5.58 -5.69
N VAL A 14 6.76 -5.35 -4.68
CA VAL A 14 7.07 -4.42 -3.58
C VAL A 14 8.20 -4.95 -2.71
N VAL A 15 8.14 -6.21 -2.28
CA VAL A 15 9.20 -6.85 -1.46
C VAL A 15 10.52 -6.89 -2.21
N ASP A 16 10.50 -7.27 -3.49
CA ASP A 16 11.69 -7.36 -4.32
C ASP A 16 12.37 -5.99 -4.49
N SER A 17 11.59 -4.89 -4.49
CA SER A 17 12.12 -3.52 -4.64
C SER A 17 12.98 -3.03 -3.46
N VAL A 18 12.93 -3.71 -2.31
CA VAL A 18 13.70 -3.40 -1.09
C VAL A 18 14.56 -4.59 -0.61
N SER A 19 14.52 -5.70 -1.33
CA SER A 19 15.30 -6.90 -1.03
C SER A 19 16.75 -6.73 -1.49
N GLY A 20 17.68 -7.32 -0.74
CA GLY A 20 19.09 -7.35 -1.12
C GLY A 20 19.93 -8.14 -0.11
N PRO A 21 21.19 -8.49 -0.45
CA PRO A 21 22.06 -9.27 0.43
C PRO A 21 22.33 -8.64 1.80
N GLY A 22 22.18 -7.32 1.94
CA GLY A 22 22.32 -6.59 3.21
C GLY A 22 21.04 -6.53 4.06
N SER A 23 19.90 -6.98 3.53
CA SER A 23 18.60 -6.94 4.22
C SER A 23 18.41 -8.22 5.03
N GLY A 24 18.65 -8.17 6.34
CA GLY A 24 18.44 -9.32 7.24
C GLY A 24 16.97 -9.64 7.54
N ALA A 25 16.07 -8.67 7.33
CA ALA A 25 14.63 -8.82 7.45
C ALA A 25 13.90 -7.78 6.60
N ILE A 26 12.67 -8.10 6.21
CA ILE A 26 11.74 -7.17 5.55
C ILE A 26 10.42 -7.24 6.32
N VAL A 27 9.89 -6.08 6.69
CA VAL A 27 8.58 -5.96 7.35
C VAL A 27 7.61 -5.32 6.37
N THR A 28 6.48 -5.99 6.15
CA THR A 28 5.39 -5.46 5.32
C THR A 28 4.16 -5.19 6.18
N PHE A 29 3.34 -4.24 5.74
CA PHE A 29 2.01 -4.01 6.26
C PHE A 29 1.02 -4.02 5.10
N ASP A 30 -0.01 -4.85 5.23
CA ASP A 30 -0.98 -5.12 4.18
C ASP A 30 -2.39 -4.74 4.65
N GLY A 31 -2.89 -3.63 4.12
CA GLY A 31 -4.28 -3.23 4.34
C GLY A 31 -5.23 -4.02 3.42
N THR A 32 -6.05 -4.89 3.99
CA THR A 32 -7.10 -5.62 3.26
C THR A 32 -8.49 -5.18 3.66
N VAL A 33 -9.43 -5.16 2.71
CA VAL A 33 -10.84 -4.85 3.00
C VAL A 33 -11.44 -5.96 3.87
N ARG A 34 -12.07 -5.57 4.99
CA ARG A 34 -12.82 -6.49 5.85
C ARG A 34 -14.23 -6.68 5.32
N ASP A 35 -14.82 -7.83 5.61
CA ASP A 35 -16.20 -8.18 5.22
C ASP A 35 -17.29 -7.52 6.07
N ASN A 36 -16.92 -6.82 7.15
CA ASN A 36 -17.85 -6.12 8.04
C ASN A 36 -17.29 -4.78 8.53
N ALA A 37 -18.18 -3.81 8.70
CA ALA A 37 -17.87 -2.52 9.30
C ALA A 37 -19.12 -1.90 9.94
N ARG A 38 -18.99 -1.34 11.16
CA ARG A 38 -20.09 -0.67 11.88
C ARG A 38 -21.37 -1.52 11.98
N GLY A 39 -21.20 -2.83 12.22
CA GLY A 39 -22.30 -3.80 12.36
C GLY A 39 -23.02 -4.15 11.05
N LYS A 40 -22.47 -3.78 9.88
CA LYS A 40 -23.05 -4.07 8.56
C LYS A 40 -22.06 -4.84 7.68
N PRO A 41 -22.54 -5.74 6.82
CA PRO A 41 -21.68 -6.41 5.84
C PRO A 41 -21.14 -5.40 4.82
N VAL A 42 -19.89 -5.59 4.41
CA VAL A 42 -19.19 -4.81 3.39
C VAL A 42 -18.92 -5.73 2.21
N THR A 43 -19.38 -5.33 1.02
CA THR A 43 -19.10 -6.08 -0.21
C THR A 43 -17.82 -5.61 -0.87
N HIS A 44 -17.61 -4.29 -0.97
CA HIS A 44 -16.44 -3.68 -1.60
C HIS A 44 -16.17 -2.29 -1.00
N LEU A 45 -14.96 -1.76 -1.23
CA LEU A 45 -14.62 -0.36 -1.01
C LEU A 45 -14.16 0.27 -2.33
N TYR A 46 -14.58 1.51 -2.55
CA TYR A 46 -14.02 2.36 -3.59
C TYR A 46 -12.99 3.28 -2.96
N TYR A 47 -11.80 3.30 -3.56
CA TYR A 47 -10.72 4.21 -3.19
C TYR A 47 -10.64 5.33 -4.22
N ASP A 48 -10.46 6.55 -3.75
CA ASP A 48 -10.21 7.71 -4.59
C ASP A 48 -9.04 8.52 -4.01
N ALA A 49 -8.24 9.13 -4.87
CA ALA A 49 -7.06 9.88 -4.48
C ALA A 49 -6.69 10.93 -5.51
N TYR A 50 -6.39 12.15 -5.05
CA TYR A 50 -5.63 13.10 -5.85
C TYR A 50 -4.18 12.63 -5.93
N SER A 51 -3.89 11.85 -6.98
CA SER A 51 -2.70 11.02 -7.07
C SER A 51 -1.39 11.82 -6.94
N GLU A 52 -1.29 12.99 -7.57
CA GLU A 52 -0.09 13.82 -7.50
C GLU A 52 0.23 14.29 -6.08
N MET A 53 -0.79 14.74 -5.34
CA MET A 53 -0.62 15.16 -3.96
C MET A 53 -0.34 13.97 -3.05
N ALA A 54 -1.06 12.86 -3.20
CA ALA A 54 -0.86 11.66 -2.41
C ALA A 54 0.57 11.10 -2.56
N ILE A 55 1.13 11.10 -3.77
CA ILE A 55 2.54 10.73 -3.98
C ILE A 55 3.46 11.69 -3.22
N LYS A 56 3.25 13.01 -3.29
CA LYS A 56 4.08 13.99 -2.55
C LYS A 56 4.03 13.76 -1.03
N GLU A 57 2.87 13.46 -0.46
CA GLU A 57 2.76 13.17 0.97
C GLU A 57 3.45 11.85 1.37
N LEU A 58 3.32 10.79 0.56
CA LEU A 58 4.05 9.53 0.79
C LEU A 58 5.56 9.71 0.70
N GLN A 59 6.03 10.58 -0.20
CA GLN A 59 7.45 10.93 -0.29
C GLN A 59 7.95 11.61 0.99
N LYS A 60 7.15 12.51 1.58
CA LYS A 60 7.50 13.13 2.87
C LYS A 60 7.67 12.08 3.96
N ILE A 61 6.74 11.14 4.10
CA ILE A 61 6.81 10.06 5.10
C ILE A 61 8.08 9.21 4.91
N ARG A 62 8.46 8.89 3.67
CA ARG A 62 9.69 8.12 3.38
C ARG A 62 10.97 8.84 3.84
N HIS A 63 10.97 10.17 3.83
CA HIS A 63 12.13 11.00 4.15
C HIS A 63 12.18 11.48 5.61
N GLN A 64 11.19 11.12 6.42
CA GLN A 64 11.23 11.32 7.88
C GLN A 64 12.21 10.34 8.52
#